data_AF-A0A0F9QQX1-F1
#
_entry.id   AF-A0A0F9QQX1-F1
#
_cell.length_a   1.000
_cell.length_b   1.000
_cell.length_c   1.000
_cell.angle_alpha   90.00
_cell.angle_beta   90.00
_cell.angle_gamma   90.00
#
_symmetry.space_group_name_H-M   'P 1'
#
loop_
_entity.id
_entity.type
_entity.pdbx_description
1 polymer ?
#
loop_
_entity_poly.entity_id
_entity_poly.type
_entity_poly.pdbx_seq_one_letter_code
_entity_poly.pdbx_strand_id
1 'polypeptide(L)'
;MSEEKAGQRAGGAATAWYIIPSNNYLARWVNTIHLPYTVWHLSYVVFGAALAPALRWDVLGWALLAFFLGMGVAAHCFDLMMGDPLALRLPRRHLVLVGAISLFLAANVGAANLYWGNVPGWMSWLMLAGLLIVVGYNLEIRGMHGDAQFALFWGVFPFVVGYLAMGGGSPLILVLGAAYCFLTSWAQRVLSTRARYLRRKVRHAIVWLSERGGLTLEPPAGGVPWLLKPVDQALMLLSFAMPVLAATLLLWRTI
;
A
#
# COMPACT_ATOMS: atom_id res chain seq x y z
N MET A 1 -4.06 -18.05 40.61
CA MET A 1 -3.43 -16.70 40.64
C MET A 1 -2.07 -16.64 39.91
N SER A 2 -1.77 -17.55 38.97
CA SER A 2 -0.50 -17.54 38.21
C SER A 2 -0.64 -17.55 36.67
N GLU A 3 -1.81 -17.84 36.10
CA GLU A 3 -1.99 -17.84 34.62
C GLU A 3 -2.42 -16.49 34.06
N GLU A 4 -3.15 -15.68 34.83
CA GLU A 4 -3.64 -14.36 34.41
C GLU A 4 -2.51 -13.32 34.22
N LYS A 5 -1.35 -13.55 34.86
CA LYS A 5 -0.15 -12.71 34.71
C LYS A 5 0.74 -13.09 33.52
N ALA A 6 0.54 -14.25 32.89
CA ALA A 6 1.27 -14.64 31.69
C ALA A 6 0.68 -13.98 30.42
N GLY A 7 -0.64 -13.76 30.39
CA GLY A 7 -1.31 -13.03 29.30
C GLY A 7 -1.04 -11.52 29.28
N GLN A 8 -0.63 -10.94 30.42
CA GLN A 8 -0.35 -9.50 30.56
C GLN A 8 1.12 -9.11 30.29
N ARG A 9 2.00 -10.07 29.96
CA ARG A 9 3.41 -9.81 29.62
C ARG A 9 3.71 -9.77 28.12
N ALA A 10 2.69 -9.60 27.28
CA ALA A 10 2.83 -9.15 25.90
C ALA A 10 2.45 -7.66 25.76
N GLY A 11 2.83 -6.83 26.73
CA GLY A 11 2.75 -5.37 26.59
C GLY A 11 3.83 -4.89 25.62
N GLY A 12 3.48 -4.64 24.36
CA GLY A 12 4.48 -4.20 23.38
C GLY A 12 3.89 -3.62 22.10
N ALA A 13 3.51 -2.34 22.15
CA ALA A 13 3.02 -1.50 21.04
C ALA A 13 1.79 -2.05 20.28
N ALA A 14 0.73 -1.25 20.16
CA ALA A 14 -0.43 -1.61 19.33
C ALA A 14 0.03 -1.91 17.90
N THR A 15 0.06 -3.18 17.50
CA THR A 15 0.47 -3.59 16.15
C THR A 15 -0.57 -3.13 15.11
N ALA A 16 -0.19 -3.10 13.83
CA ALA A 16 -1.15 -2.81 12.77
C ALA A 16 -2.24 -3.90 12.71
N TRP A 17 -3.48 -3.51 12.38
CA TRP A 17 -4.67 -4.36 12.50
C TRP A 17 -4.65 -5.63 11.64
N TYR A 18 -3.82 -5.66 10.59
CA TYR A 18 -3.69 -6.80 9.66
C TYR A 18 -2.46 -7.68 9.94
N ILE A 19 -1.70 -7.39 11.01
CA ILE A 19 -0.49 -8.16 11.33
C ILE A 19 -0.90 -9.50 11.91
N ILE A 20 -0.33 -10.57 11.34
CA ILE A 20 -0.46 -11.91 11.88
C ILE A 20 0.46 -12.03 13.11
N PRO A 21 -0.07 -12.26 14.33
CA PRO A 21 0.71 -12.34 15.55
C PRO A 21 1.42 -13.70 15.63
N SER A 22 2.53 -13.84 14.90
CA SER A 22 3.32 -15.06 14.89
C SER A 22 4.80 -14.77 14.64
N ASN A 23 5.66 -15.46 15.38
CA ASN A 23 7.12 -15.39 15.20
C ASN A 23 7.63 -16.37 14.13
N ASN A 24 6.75 -17.13 13.48
CA ASN A 24 7.12 -18.04 12.40
C ASN A 24 7.75 -17.26 11.24
N TYR A 25 8.84 -17.79 10.66
CA TYR A 25 9.53 -17.19 9.52
C TYR A 25 8.61 -16.88 8.34
N LEU A 26 7.68 -17.79 8.00
CA LEU A 26 6.70 -17.58 6.94
C LEU A 26 5.70 -16.48 7.26
N ALA A 27 5.18 -16.43 8.49
CA ALA A 27 4.24 -15.39 8.91
C ALA A 27 4.88 -14.00 8.83
N ARG A 28 6.16 -13.89 9.14
CA ARG A 28 6.92 -12.65 8.98
C ARG A 28 7.02 -12.20 7.52
N TRP A 29 7.27 -13.13 6.60
CA TRP A 29 7.26 -12.82 5.16
C TRP A 29 5.86 -12.45 4.65
N VAL A 30 4.81 -13.09 5.14
CA VAL A 30 3.42 -12.69 4.81
C VAL A 30 3.15 -11.26 5.29
N ASN A 31 3.59 -10.91 6.50
CA ASN A 31 3.47 -9.56 7.04
C ASN A 31 4.25 -8.51 6.20
N THR A 32 5.37 -8.88 5.58
CA THR A 32 6.13 -8.01 4.66
C THR A 32 5.31 -7.56 3.45
N ILE A 33 4.33 -8.35 2.99
CA ILE A 33 3.52 -7.99 1.81
C ILE A 33 2.53 -6.86 2.11
N HIS A 34 2.25 -6.56 3.38
CA HIS A 34 1.26 -5.54 3.76
C HIS A 34 -0.06 -5.67 2.96
N LEU A 35 -0.58 -6.91 2.88
CA LEU A 35 -1.54 -7.34 1.87
C LEU A 35 -2.71 -6.36 1.64
N PRO A 36 -3.40 -5.81 2.66
CA PRO A 36 -4.49 -4.86 2.43
C PRO A 36 -4.06 -3.60 1.67
N TYR A 37 -2.85 -3.09 1.94
CA TYR A 37 -2.30 -1.92 1.25
C TYR A 37 -1.76 -2.29 -0.14
N THR A 38 -1.17 -3.46 -0.32
CA THR A 38 -0.78 -3.94 -1.66
C THR A 38 -2.01 -4.05 -2.56
N VAL A 39 -3.08 -4.67 -2.08
CA VAL A 39 -4.34 -4.83 -2.83
C VAL A 39 -4.99 -3.46 -3.10
N TRP A 40 -4.96 -2.54 -2.13
CA TRP A 40 -5.35 -1.15 -2.37
C TRP A 40 -4.58 -0.56 -3.56
N HIS A 41 -3.25 -0.58 -3.55
CA HIS A 41 -2.48 0.06 -4.61
C HIS A 41 -2.62 -0.65 -5.97
N LEU A 42 -2.77 -1.97 -6.00
CA LEU A 42 -3.10 -2.71 -7.22
C LEU A 42 -4.47 -2.32 -7.79
N SER A 43 -5.40 -1.90 -6.95
CA SER A 43 -6.72 -1.39 -7.39
C SER A 43 -6.58 -0.17 -8.31
N TYR A 44 -5.54 0.65 -8.13
CA TYR A 44 -5.29 1.79 -9.03
C TYR A 44 -4.93 1.37 -10.46
N VAL A 45 -4.19 0.26 -10.63
CA VAL A 45 -3.93 -0.32 -11.97
C VAL A 45 -5.25 -0.73 -12.62
N VAL A 46 -6.14 -1.35 -11.84
CA VAL A 46 -7.46 -1.79 -12.29
C VAL A 46 -8.34 -0.59 -12.66
N PHE A 47 -8.36 0.48 -11.86
CA PHE A 47 -9.10 1.70 -12.19
C PHE A 47 -8.64 2.28 -13.53
N GLY A 48 -7.32 2.34 -13.76
CA GLY A 48 -6.75 2.78 -15.03
C GLY A 48 -7.26 1.93 -16.18
N ALA A 49 -7.15 0.62 -16.05
CA ALA A 49 -7.57 -0.31 -17.10
C ALA A 49 -9.08 -0.27 -17.38
N ALA A 50 -9.91 -0.19 -16.34
CA ALA A 50 -11.36 -0.21 -16.47
C ALA A 50 -11.92 1.10 -17.05
N LEU A 51 -11.26 2.24 -16.81
CA LEU A 51 -11.67 3.54 -17.33
C LEU A 51 -11.13 3.85 -18.73
N ALA A 52 -10.24 3.00 -19.27
CA ALA A 52 -9.72 3.13 -20.62
C ALA A 52 -10.74 2.65 -21.69
N PRO A 53 -10.60 3.07 -22.96
CA PRO A 53 -11.56 2.73 -24.01
C PRO A 53 -11.72 1.22 -24.25
N ALA A 54 -10.63 0.46 -24.18
CA ALA A 54 -10.63 -0.99 -24.36
C ALA A 54 -10.15 -1.69 -23.07
N LEU A 55 -10.84 -2.76 -22.66
CA LEU A 55 -10.37 -3.60 -21.56
C LEU A 55 -9.71 -4.86 -22.12
N ARG A 56 -8.40 -5.01 -21.89
CA ARG A 56 -7.60 -6.15 -22.36
C ARG A 56 -7.12 -6.98 -21.18
N TRP A 57 -7.76 -8.12 -20.95
CA TRP A 57 -7.52 -8.97 -19.78
C TRP A 57 -6.10 -9.54 -19.71
N ASP A 58 -5.53 -9.88 -20.87
CA ASP A 58 -4.13 -10.29 -21.04
C ASP A 58 -3.17 -9.22 -20.52
N VAL A 59 -3.32 -7.98 -21.00
CA VAL A 59 -2.48 -6.83 -20.60
C VAL A 59 -2.65 -6.50 -19.12
N LEU A 60 -3.89 -6.59 -18.61
CA LEU A 60 -4.19 -6.30 -17.21
C LEU A 60 -3.52 -7.34 -16.29
N GLY A 61 -3.59 -8.61 -16.64
CA GLY A 61 -2.95 -9.70 -15.87
C GLY A 61 -1.44 -9.49 -15.75
N TRP A 62 -0.78 -9.21 -16.88
CA TRP A 62 0.65 -8.89 -16.88
C TRP A 62 0.98 -7.63 -16.06
N ALA A 63 0.19 -6.56 -16.20
CA ALA A 63 0.38 -5.33 -15.45
C ALA A 63 0.25 -5.57 -13.94
N LEU A 64 -0.81 -6.26 -13.49
CA LEU A 64 -1.02 -6.59 -12.08
C LEU A 64 0.11 -7.45 -11.52
N LEU A 65 0.60 -8.44 -12.29
CA LEU A 65 1.73 -9.26 -11.88
C LEU A 65 3.02 -8.42 -11.75
N ALA A 66 3.33 -7.57 -12.72
CA ALA A 66 4.50 -6.70 -12.67
C ALA A 66 4.44 -5.73 -11.46
N PHE A 67 3.29 -5.10 -11.24
CA PHE A 67 3.09 -4.22 -10.08
C PHE A 67 3.15 -5.00 -8.76
N PHE A 68 2.55 -6.19 -8.67
CA PHE A 68 2.66 -7.00 -7.46
C PHE A 68 4.11 -7.35 -7.14
N LEU A 69 4.90 -7.75 -8.13
CA LEU A 69 6.32 -8.09 -7.94
C LEU A 69 7.17 -6.86 -7.60
N GLY A 70 6.97 -5.74 -8.30
CA GLY A 70 7.76 -4.52 -8.09
C GLY A 70 7.35 -3.76 -6.82
N MET A 71 6.07 -3.44 -6.69
CA MET A 71 5.51 -2.68 -5.57
C MET A 71 5.10 -3.57 -4.39
N GLY A 72 4.43 -4.69 -4.63
CA GLY A 72 3.93 -5.54 -3.53
C GLY A 72 5.01 -6.37 -2.81
N VAL A 73 6.14 -6.62 -3.47
CA VAL A 73 7.23 -7.45 -2.92
C VAL A 73 8.55 -6.68 -2.85
N ALA A 74 9.07 -6.18 -3.98
CA ALA A 74 10.41 -5.57 -4.01
C ALA A 74 10.46 -4.27 -3.19
N ALA A 75 9.49 -3.38 -3.38
CA ALA A 75 9.40 -2.13 -2.62
C ALA A 75 9.36 -2.38 -1.10
N HIS A 76 8.55 -3.33 -0.64
CA HIS A 76 8.49 -3.69 0.78
C HIS A 76 9.80 -4.28 1.32
N CYS A 77 10.51 -5.09 0.52
CA CYS A 77 11.83 -5.57 0.91
C CYS A 77 12.83 -4.42 1.08
N PHE A 78 12.84 -3.46 0.15
CA PHE A 78 13.72 -2.29 0.20
C PHE A 78 13.35 -1.34 1.34
N ASP A 79 12.06 -1.11 1.61
CA ASP A 79 11.60 -0.28 2.73
C ASP A 79 12.05 -0.89 4.07
N LEU A 80 11.94 -2.22 4.22
CA LEU A 80 12.42 -2.93 5.41
C LEU A 80 13.93 -2.86 5.60
N MET A 81 14.71 -2.58 4.55
CA MET A 81 16.15 -2.32 4.69
C MET A 81 16.45 -0.95 5.27
N MET A 82 15.56 0.03 5.10
CA MET A 82 15.68 1.39 5.64
C MET A 82 15.11 1.51 7.05
N GLY A 83 14.13 0.67 7.39
CA GLY A 83 13.69 0.49 8.76
C GLY A 83 12.79 -0.72 8.93
N ASP A 84 12.86 -1.38 10.08
CA ASP A 84 12.00 -2.53 10.41
C ASP A 84 10.97 -2.15 11.49
N PRO A 85 9.95 -1.36 11.14
CA PRO A 85 9.01 -0.84 12.11
C PRO A 85 8.04 -1.88 12.66
N LEU A 86 7.89 -3.00 11.96
CA LEU A 86 7.07 -4.13 12.39
C LEU A 86 7.87 -5.12 13.24
N ALA A 87 9.17 -4.85 13.46
CA ALA A 87 10.09 -5.74 14.17
C ALA A 87 10.07 -7.17 13.63
N LEU A 88 9.95 -7.33 12.30
CA LEU A 88 9.98 -8.63 11.64
C LEU A 88 11.35 -9.30 11.80
N ARG A 89 12.43 -8.52 11.91
CA ARG A 89 13.81 -8.99 12.11
C ARG A 89 14.21 -10.02 11.05
N LEU A 90 13.82 -9.77 9.81
CA LEU A 90 14.26 -10.56 8.65
C LEU A 90 15.72 -10.22 8.35
N PRO A 91 16.61 -11.20 8.09
CA PRO A 91 18.00 -10.88 7.85
C PRO A 91 18.17 -10.10 6.54
N ARG A 92 18.90 -8.98 6.58
CA ARG A 92 19.10 -8.03 5.46
C ARG A 92 19.46 -8.71 4.13
N ARG A 93 20.29 -9.76 4.17
CA ARG A 93 20.66 -10.55 2.98
C ARG A 93 19.44 -11.13 2.24
N HIS A 94 18.42 -11.59 2.96
CA HIS A 94 17.21 -12.12 2.32
C HIS A 94 16.37 -11.00 1.73
N LEU A 95 16.27 -9.84 2.40
CA LEU A 95 15.57 -8.68 1.87
C LEU A 95 16.19 -8.19 0.56
N VAL A 96 17.53 -8.11 0.50
CA VAL A 96 18.26 -7.76 -0.73
C VAL A 96 17.99 -8.78 -1.84
N LEU A 97 18.15 -10.07 -1.54
CA LEU A 97 18.01 -11.13 -2.54
C LEU A 97 16.58 -11.20 -3.10
N VAL A 98 15.57 -11.25 -2.22
CA VAL A 98 14.16 -11.32 -2.59
C VAL A 98 13.73 -10.03 -3.30
N GLY A 99 14.14 -8.86 -2.79
CA GLY A 99 13.83 -7.58 -3.41
C GLY A 99 14.42 -7.45 -4.81
N ALA A 100 15.70 -7.80 -4.99
CA ALA A 100 16.36 -7.76 -6.29
C ALA A 100 15.77 -8.76 -7.29
N ILE A 101 15.53 -10.01 -6.86
CA ILE A 101 14.91 -11.04 -7.71
C ILE A 101 13.50 -10.60 -8.11
N SER A 102 12.70 -10.11 -7.17
CA SER A 102 11.33 -9.67 -7.45
C SER A 102 11.29 -8.47 -8.39
N LEU A 103 12.19 -7.49 -8.22
CA LEU A 103 12.30 -6.35 -9.13
C LEU A 103 12.73 -6.78 -10.54
N PHE A 104 13.69 -7.70 -10.64
CA PHE A 104 14.11 -8.28 -11.92
C PHE A 104 12.95 -9.00 -12.61
N LEU A 105 12.19 -9.83 -11.88
CA LEU A 105 11.01 -10.49 -12.41
C LEU A 105 9.94 -9.47 -12.84
N ALA A 106 9.70 -8.42 -12.06
CA ALA A 106 8.78 -7.35 -12.43
C ALA A 106 9.17 -6.69 -13.76
N ALA A 107 10.46 -6.41 -13.96
CA ALA A 107 10.97 -5.85 -15.22
C ALA A 107 10.76 -6.79 -16.41
N ASN A 108 11.03 -8.09 -16.24
CA ASN A 108 10.82 -9.09 -17.29
C ASN A 108 9.33 -9.28 -17.62
N VAL A 109 8.46 -9.28 -16.61
CA VAL A 109 7.00 -9.31 -16.80
C VAL A 109 6.50 -8.05 -17.51
N GLY A 110 7.05 -6.88 -17.17
CA GLY A 110 6.77 -5.63 -17.89
C GLY A 110 7.20 -5.70 -19.36
N ALA A 111 8.41 -6.19 -19.64
CA ALA A 111 8.92 -6.38 -21.00
C ALA A 111 8.09 -7.41 -21.79
N ALA A 112 7.67 -8.49 -21.15
CA ALA A 112 6.74 -9.47 -21.71
C ALA A 112 5.39 -8.82 -22.08
N ASN A 113 4.87 -7.92 -21.26
CA ASN A 113 3.64 -7.18 -21.57
C ASN A 113 3.82 -6.23 -22.77
N LEU A 114 4.97 -5.56 -22.87
CA LEU A 114 5.30 -4.73 -24.04
C LEU A 114 5.30 -5.57 -25.33
N TYR A 115 5.94 -6.74 -25.29
CA TYR A 115 6.10 -7.58 -26.46
C TYR A 115 4.87 -8.43 -26.79
N TRP A 116 4.44 -9.32 -25.89
CA TRP A 116 3.32 -10.23 -26.12
C TRP A 116 1.95 -9.57 -25.89
N GLY A 117 1.89 -8.61 -24.96
CA GLY A 117 0.69 -7.81 -24.75
C GLY A 117 0.51 -6.72 -25.79
N ASN A 118 1.39 -6.60 -26.81
CA ASN A 118 1.31 -5.56 -27.85
C ASN A 118 1.04 -4.16 -27.27
N VAL A 119 1.67 -3.86 -26.12
CA VAL A 119 1.58 -2.55 -25.48
C VAL A 119 2.59 -1.63 -26.18
N PRO A 120 2.23 -0.38 -26.51
CA PRO A 120 3.10 0.51 -27.29
C PRO A 120 4.52 0.61 -26.72
N GLY A 121 5.55 0.41 -27.55
CA GLY A 121 6.95 0.31 -27.10
C GLY A 121 7.47 1.53 -26.33
N TRP A 122 6.89 2.71 -26.52
CA TRP A 122 7.22 3.91 -25.74
C TRP A 122 6.88 3.78 -24.24
N MET A 123 5.96 2.87 -23.87
CA MET A 123 5.66 2.53 -22.47
C MET A 123 6.88 1.96 -21.72
N SER A 124 7.93 1.54 -22.42
CA SER A 124 9.22 1.19 -21.81
C SER A 124 9.82 2.33 -20.97
N TRP A 125 9.55 3.59 -21.30
CA TRP A 125 9.94 4.74 -20.48
C TRP A 125 9.21 4.77 -19.14
N LEU A 126 7.91 4.47 -19.13
CA LEU A 126 7.16 4.35 -17.87
C LEU A 126 7.60 3.11 -17.08
N MET A 127 7.88 2.00 -17.75
CA MET A 127 8.46 0.83 -17.10
C MET A 127 9.76 1.19 -16.38
N LEU A 128 10.70 1.87 -17.06
CA LEU A 128 11.94 2.35 -16.46
C LEU A 128 11.67 3.31 -15.29
N ALA A 129 10.74 4.26 -15.45
CA ALA A 129 10.35 5.16 -14.37
C ALA A 129 9.81 4.39 -13.16
N GLY A 130 9.02 3.33 -13.36
CA GLY A 130 8.51 2.46 -12.30
C GLY A 130 9.63 1.74 -11.54
N LEU A 131 10.64 1.22 -12.24
CA LEU A 131 11.81 0.61 -11.60
C LEU A 131 12.59 1.62 -10.75
N LEU A 132 12.80 2.83 -11.28
CA LEU A 132 13.46 3.93 -10.56
C LEU A 132 12.65 4.40 -9.35
N ILE A 133 11.32 4.46 -9.47
CA ILE A 133 10.40 4.78 -8.38
C ILE A 133 10.52 3.76 -7.25
N VAL A 134 10.48 2.46 -7.57
CA VAL A 134 10.58 1.38 -6.57
C VAL A 134 11.89 1.46 -5.80
N VAL A 135 13.01 1.66 -6.49
CA VAL A 135 14.32 1.78 -5.84
C VAL A 135 14.39 3.10 -5.06
N GLY A 136 14.07 4.21 -5.70
CA GLY A 136 14.32 5.54 -5.17
C GLY A 136 13.43 5.93 -4.00
N TYR A 137 12.15 5.56 -4.03
CA TYR A 137 11.25 5.83 -2.90
C TYR A 137 11.63 5.00 -1.67
N ASN A 138 11.83 3.68 -1.84
CA ASN A 138 11.98 2.76 -0.72
C ASN A 138 13.38 2.71 -0.12
N LEU A 139 14.41 3.09 -0.89
CA LEU A 139 15.76 3.34 -0.35
C LEU A 139 15.96 4.80 0.09
N GLU A 140 14.89 5.59 0.16
CA GLU A 140 14.88 6.97 0.62
C GLU A 140 15.87 7.90 -0.11
N ILE A 141 16.01 7.73 -1.44
CA ILE A 141 16.87 8.61 -2.25
C ILE A 141 16.36 10.06 -2.14
N ARG A 142 17.30 11.00 -1.95
CA ARG A 142 17.00 12.42 -1.69
C ARG A 142 16.06 12.99 -2.77
N GLY A 143 14.93 13.54 -2.35
CA GLY A 143 13.92 14.13 -3.23
C GLY A 143 12.89 13.13 -3.78
N MET A 144 13.11 11.82 -3.62
CA MET A 144 12.20 10.77 -4.08
C MET A 144 11.32 10.20 -2.96
N HIS A 145 11.55 10.56 -1.70
CA HIS A 145 10.76 10.09 -0.57
C HIS A 145 9.97 11.23 0.09
N GLY A 146 8.68 11.00 0.34
CA GLY A 146 7.77 11.96 0.95
C GLY A 146 6.30 11.59 0.75
N ASP A 147 5.40 12.40 1.30
CA ASP A 147 3.96 12.14 1.25
C ASP A 147 3.39 12.41 -0.16
N ALA A 148 3.88 13.45 -0.84
CA ALA A 148 3.52 13.73 -2.23
C ALA A 148 4.03 12.66 -3.18
N GLN A 149 5.29 12.27 -3.01
CA GLN A 149 5.89 11.18 -3.75
C GLN A 149 5.12 9.88 -3.50
N PHE A 150 4.66 9.61 -2.27
CA PHE A 150 3.83 8.44 -1.98
C PHE A 150 2.56 8.43 -2.82
N ALA A 151 1.82 9.54 -2.83
CA ALA A 151 0.58 9.66 -3.58
C ALA A 151 0.79 9.59 -5.10
N LEU A 152 1.87 10.19 -5.60
CA LEU A 152 2.22 10.14 -7.03
C LEU A 152 2.66 8.74 -7.46
N PHE A 153 3.54 8.09 -6.70
CA PHE A 153 4.20 6.85 -7.10
C PHE A 153 3.36 5.61 -6.85
N TRP A 154 2.55 5.61 -5.79
CA TRP A 154 1.75 4.45 -5.41
C TRP A 154 0.25 4.66 -5.68
N GLY A 155 -0.17 5.88 -6.00
CA GLY A 155 -1.54 6.20 -6.42
C GLY A 155 -1.63 6.50 -7.91
N VAL A 156 -1.04 7.61 -8.34
CA VAL A 156 -1.18 8.12 -9.71
C VAL A 156 -0.49 7.22 -10.73
N PHE A 157 0.76 6.85 -10.49
CA PHE A 157 1.57 6.11 -11.45
C PHE A 157 0.95 4.75 -11.85
N PRO A 158 0.48 3.90 -10.91
CA PRO A 158 -0.19 2.65 -11.27
C PRO A 158 -1.46 2.86 -12.11
N PHE A 159 -2.25 3.88 -11.79
CA PHE A 159 -3.42 4.27 -12.57
C PHE A 159 -3.05 4.69 -14.00
N VAL A 160 -2.05 5.57 -14.13
CA VAL A 160 -1.59 6.07 -15.44
C VAL A 160 -1.07 4.92 -16.31
N VAL A 161 -0.27 4.01 -15.75
CA VAL A 161 0.21 2.83 -16.47
C VAL A 161 -0.94 1.93 -16.89
N GLY A 162 -1.88 1.63 -15.98
CA GLY A 162 -3.07 0.83 -16.30
C GLY A 162 -3.92 1.45 -17.42
N TYR A 163 -4.12 2.77 -17.38
CA TYR A 163 -4.92 3.50 -18.38
C TYR A 163 -4.26 3.53 -19.76
N LEU A 164 -2.97 3.85 -19.81
CA LEU A 164 -2.23 3.98 -21.06
C LEU A 164 -1.90 2.63 -21.70
N ALA A 165 -1.65 1.59 -20.89
CA ALA A 165 -1.46 0.22 -21.40
C ALA A 165 -2.71 -0.32 -22.11
N MET A 166 -3.88 0.20 -21.75
CA MET A 166 -5.17 -0.10 -22.40
C MET A 166 -5.49 0.83 -23.58
N GLY A 167 -4.49 1.57 -24.09
CA GLY A 167 -4.58 2.45 -25.26
C GLY A 167 -4.74 3.93 -24.93
N GLY A 168 -5.12 4.27 -23.68
CA GLY A 168 -5.48 5.64 -23.33
C GLY A 168 -6.67 6.17 -24.16
N GLY A 169 -7.11 7.39 -23.90
CA GLY A 169 -8.24 7.95 -24.64
C GLY A 169 -8.53 9.39 -24.25
N SER A 170 -9.44 9.58 -23.29
CA SER A 170 -9.86 10.90 -22.81
C SER A 170 -8.85 11.50 -21.83
N PRO A 171 -8.26 12.67 -22.14
CA PRO A 171 -7.41 13.41 -21.20
C PRO A 171 -8.14 13.77 -19.90
N LEU A 172 -9.45 14.04 -19.98
CA LEU A 172 -10.26 14.36 -18.81
C LEU A 172 -10.36 13.16 -17.86
N ILE A 173 -10.57 11.95 -18.37
CA ILE A 173 -10.60 10.71 -17.57
C ILE A 173 -9.22 10.47 -16.93
N LEU A 174 -8.15 10.67 -17.69
CA LEU A 174 -6.78 10.56 -17.18
C LEU A 174 -6.54 11.52 -16.01
N VAL A 175 -6.92 12.79 -16.15
CA VAL A 175 -6.72 13.81 -15.09
C VAL A 175 -7.59 13.52 -13.87
N LEU A 176 -8.89 13.26 -14.04
CA LEU A 176 -9.80 13.01 -12.92
C LEU A 176 -9.48 11.70 -12.20
N GLY A 177 -9.15 10.63 -12.94
CA GLY A 177 -8.74 9.36 -12.36
C GLY A 177 -7.40 9.47 -11.63
N ALA A 178 -6.43 10.20 -12.19
CA ALA A 178 -5.18 10.51 -11.50
C ALA A 178 -5.43 11.31 -10.22
N ALA A 179 -6.29 12.34 -10.26
CA ALA A 179 -6.65 13.12 -9.09
C ALA A 179 -7.31 12.25 -8.00
N TYR A 180 -8.24 11.37 -8.37
CA TYR A 180 -8.84 10.41 -7.45
C TYR A 180 -7.77 9.52 -6.78
N CYS A 181 -6.87 8.94 -7.57
CA CYS A 181 -5.82 8.05 -7.05
C CYS A 181 -4.83 8.81 -6.15
N PHE A 182 -4.48 10.05 -6.53
CA PHE A 182 -3.66 10.93 -5.71
C PHE A 182 -4.33 11.22 -4.35
N LEU A 183 -5.57 11.69 -4.36
CA LEU A 183 -6.28 12.09 -3.15
C LEU A 183 -6.51 10.92 -2.19
N THR A 184 -6.88 9.76 -2.73
CA THR A 184 -7.12 8.56 -1.92
C THR A 184 -5.81 7.99 -1.36
N SER A 185 -4.72 7.99 -2.14
CA SER A 185 -3.40 7.58 -1.65
C SER A 185 -2.83 8.58 -0.65
N TRP A 186 -3.09 9.87 -0.81
CA TRP A 186 -2.72 10.90 0.17
C TRP A 186 -3.52 10.76 1.47
N ALA A 187 -4.83 10.50 1.38
CA ALA A 187 -5.66 10.23 2.55
C ALA A 187 -5.15 9.03 3.36
N GLN A 188 -4.78 7.95 2.66
CA GLN A 188 -4.09 6.80 3.26
C GLN A 188 -2.82 7.24 3.99
N ARG A 189 -2.01 8.11 3.36
CA ARG A 189 -0.74 8.56 3.92
C ARG A 189 -0.94 9.39 5.19
N VAL A 190 -1.90 10.32 5.19
CA VAL A 190 -2.28 11.12 6.36
C VAL A 190 -2.67 10.23 7.54
N LEU A 191 -3.58 9.29 7.30
CA LEU A 191 -4.06 8.36 8.35
C LEU A 191 -2.92 7.46 8.83
N SER A 192 -2.15 6.87 7.92
CA SER A 192 -1.07 5.94 8.27
C SER A 192 0.08 6.63 9.00
N THR A 193 0.41 7.88 8.67
CA THR A 193 1.41 8.67 9.40
C THR A 193 0.98 8.91 10.83
N ARG A 194 -0.29 9.29 11.07
CA ARG A 194 -0.82 9.46 12.43
C ARG A 194 -0.80 8.15 13.22
N ALA A 195 -1.24 7.06 12.59
CA ALA A 195 -1.25 5.75 13.23
C ALA A 195 0.17 5.26 13.58
N ARG A 196 1.15 5.45 12.69
CA ARG A 196 2.56 5.11 12.94
C ARG A 196 3.14 5.93 14.08
N TYR A 197 2.85 7.23 14.14
CA TYR A 197 3.31 8.09 15.24
C TYR A 197 2.79 7.59 16.59
N LEU A 198 1.47 7.35 16.71
CA LEU A 198 0.84 6.85 17.92
C LEU A 198 1.42 5.49 18.36
N ARG A 199 1.65 4.56 17.43
CA ARG A 199 2.19 3.23 17.74
C ARG A 199 3.67 3.23 18.15
N ARG A 200 4.48 4.08 17.51
CA ARG A 200 5.96 3.98 17.59
C ARG A 200 6.60 5.02 18.49
N LYS A 201 5.93 6.15 18.71
CA LYS A 201 6.50 7.31 19.43
C LYS A 201 5.71 7.66 20.70
N VAL A 202 4.45 7.24 20.82
CA VAL A 202 3.61 7.57 21.97
C VAL A 202 3.54 6.38 22.93
N ARG A 203 4.13 6.54 24.12
CA ARG A 203 4.10 5.53 25.18
C ARG A 203 2.80 5.56 25.98
N HIS A 204 2.27 6.75 26.23
CA HIS A 204 1.09 6.97 27.06
C HIS A 204 0.35 8.23 26.58
N ALA A 205 -0.98 8.23 26.67
CA ALA A 205 -1.83 9.39 26.40
C ALA A 205 -2.99 9.41 27.38
N ILE A 206 -3.32 10.59 27.89
CA ILE A 206 -4.49 10.85 28.73
C ILE A 206 -5.44 11.70 27.90
N VAL A 207 -6.72 11.35 27.89
CA VAL A 207 -7.76 12.06 27.15
C VAL A 207 -8.87 12.40 28.13
N TRP A 208 -9.20 13.68 28.22
CA TRP A 208 -10.31 14.18 29.03
C TRP A 208 -11.40 14.70 28.10
N LEU A 209 -12.61 14.17 28.23
CA LEU A 209 -13.77 14.62 27.45
C LEU A 209 -14.72 15.35 28.38
N SER A 210 -14.88 16.67 28.21
CA SER A 210 -15.91 17.44 28.89
C SER A 210 -17.10 17.60 27.95
N GLU A 211 -18.18 16.90 28.24
CA GLU A 211 -19.42 17.04 27.47
C GLU A 211 -20.14 18.34 27.82
N ARG A 212 -20.97 18.86 26.91
CA ARG A 212 -21.74 20.11 27.15
C ARG A 212 -22.69 20.01 28.36
N GLY A 213 -22.98 18.81 28.86
CA GLY A 213 -23.75 18.55 30.08
C GLY A 213 -22.91 18.44 31.37
N GLY A 214 -21.61 18.75 31.32
CA GLY A 214 -20.72 18.74 32.50
C GLY A 214 -20.16 17.37 32.90
N LEU A 215 -20.58 16.30 32.23
CA LEU A 215 -19.98 14.98 32.41
C LEU A 215 -18.55 14.98 31.85
N THR A 216 -17.59 14.67 32.71
CA THR A 216 -16.21 14.36 32.31
C THR A 216 -16.07 12.86 32.21
N LEU A 217 -15.75 12.35 31.02
CA LEU A 217 -15.55 10.91 30.80
C LEU A 217 -14.09 10.63 30.48
N GLU A 218 -13.54 9.61 31.14
CA GLU A 218 -12.34 8.94 30.66
C GLU A 218 -12.74 7.95 29.55
N PRO A 219 -11.98 7.87 28.43
CA PRO A 219 -12.31 6.95 27.37
C PRO A 219 -12.26 5.48 27.84
N PRO A 220 -13.21 4.62 27.40
CA PRO A 220 -13.33 3.23 27.88
C PRO A 220 -12.10 2.33 27.66
N ALA A 221 -11.14 2.74 26.84
CA ALA A 221 -9.99 1.93 26.40
C ALA A 221 -8.63 2.61 26.65
N GLY A 222 -8.58 3.66 27.48
CA GLY A 222 -7.39 4.50 27.67
C GLY A 222 -7.11 5.41 26.46
N GLY A 223 -6.13 6.32 26.58
CA GLY A 223 -5.94 7.37 25.57
C GLY A 223 -5.41 6.90 24.22
N VAL A 224 -4.30 6.15 24.16
CA VAL A 224 -3.68 5.75 22.87
C VAL A 224 -4.58 4.81 22.06
N PRO A 225 -5.17 3.72 22.63
CA PRO A 225 -6.06 2.84 21.88
C PRO A 225 -7.30 3.57 21.35
N TRP A 226 -7.87 4.49 22.15
CA TRP A 226 -9.00 5.31 21.73
C TRP A 226 -8.65 6.23 20.56
N LEU A 227 -7.48 6.88 20.59
CA LEU A 227 -6.99 7.72 19.48
C LEU A 227 -6.65 6.92 18.21
N LEU A 228 -6.19 5.67 18.35
CA LEU A 228 -5.84 4.81 17.21
C LEU A 228 -7.06 4.21 16.51
N LYS A 229 -8.08 3.82 17.28
CA LYS A 229 -9.25 3.09 16.79
C LYS A 229 -9.90 3.69 15.54
N PRO A 230 -10.30 4.98 15.49
CA PRO A 230 -10.95 5.54 14.31
C PRO A 230 -10.01 5.59 13.09
N VAL A 231 -8.70 5.80 13.32
CA VAL A 231 -7.69 5.85 12.25
C VAL A 231 -7.49 4.47 11.64
N ASP A 232 -7.39 3.42 12.47
CA ASP A 232 -7.26 2.05 12.00
C ASP A 232 -8.53 1.57 11.28
N GLN A 233 -9.70 1.90 11.81
CA GLN A 233 -10.98 1.58 11.17
C GLN A 233 -11.08 2.25 9.80
N ALA A 234 -10.73 3.54 9.69
CA ALA A 234 -10.72 4.24 8.41
C ALA A 234 -9.74 3.61 7.41
N LEU A 235 -8.52 3.28 7.84
CA LEU A 235 -7.53 2.60 6.99
C LEU A 235 -8.02 1.22 6.54
N MET A 236 -8.63 0.45 7.44
CA MET A 236 -9.19 -0.87 7.13
C MET A 236 -10.32 -0.76 6.11
N LEU A 237 -11.30 0.10 6.35
CA LEU A 237 -12.43 0.30 5.46
C LEU A 237 -11.98 0.77 4.07
N LEU A 238 -11.05 1.72 3.98
CA LEU A 238 -10.52 2.17 2.70
C LEU A 238 -9.74 1.06 1.97
N SER A 239 -9.00 0.21 2.71
CA SER A 239 -8.28 -0.94 2.12
C SER A 239 -9.22 -1.97 1.50
N PHE A 240 -10.47 -2.06 1.98
CA PHE A 240 -11.51 -2.89 1.36
C PHE A 240 -12.32 -2.14 0.29
N ALA A 241 -12.57 -0.84 0.47
CA ALA A 241 -13.37 -0.05 -0.47
C ALA A 241 -12.72 0.03 -1.87
N MET A 242 -11.39 0.17 -1.93
CA MET A 242 -10.66 0.27 -3.20
C MET A 242 -10.78 -0.98 -4.08
N PRO A 243 -10.47 -2.20 -3.59
CA PRO A 243 -10.63 -3.41 -4.39
C PRO A 243 -12.09 -3.72 -4.70
N VAL A 244 -13.04 -3.37 -3.82
CA VAL A 244 -14.47 -3.53 -4.13
C VAL A 244 -14.87 -2.63 -5.31
N LEU A 245 -14.47 -1.35 -5.29
CA LEU A 245 -14.70 -0.46 -6.43
C LEU A 245 -14.02 -0.97 -7.70
N ALA A 246 -12.81 -1.53 -7.58
CA ALA A 246 -12.06 -2.04 -8.72
C ALA A 246 -12.77 -3.22 -9.38
N ALA A 247 -13.25 -4.16 -8.57
CA ALA A 247 -14.06 -5.26 -9.03
C ALA A 247 -15.38 -4.79 -9.67
N THR A 248 -16.08 -3.82 -9.05
CA THR A 248 -17.31 -3.24 -9.61
C THR A 248 -17.07 -2.61 -10.98
N LEU A 249 -15.98 -1.86 -11.15
CA LEU A 249 -15.65 -1.24 -12.44
C LEU A 249 -15.27 -2.29 -13.50
N LEU A 250 -14.57 -3.36 -13.13
CA LEU A 250 -14.29 -4.47 -14.05
C LEU A 250 -15.57 -5.19 -14.47
N LEU A 251 -16.45 -5.51 -13.52
CA LEU A 251 -17.74 -6.15 -13.79
C LEU A 251 -18.61 -5.27 -14.68
N TRP A 252 -18.65 -3.95 -14.43
CA TRP A 252 -19.36 -2.99 -15.27
C TRP A 252 -18.89 -2.99 -16.73
N ARG A 253 -17.61 -3.30 -16.98
CA ARG A 253 -17.05 -3.38 -18.34
C ARG A 253 -17.41 -4.68 -19.07
N THR A 254 -18.02 -5.64 -18.39
CA THR A 254 -18.41 -6.95 -18.94
C THR A 254 -19.92 -7.11 -19.17
N ILE A 255 -20.71 -6.13 -18.75
CA ILE A 255 -22.17 -6.07 -18.93
C ILE A 255 -22.47 -5.11 -20.08
#